data_AF-A0A0D6LHS5-F1
#
_entry.id   AF-A0A0D6LHS5-F1
#
_cell.length_a   1.000
_cell.length_b   1.000
_cell.length_c   1.000
_cell.angle_alpha   90.00
_cell.angle_beta   90.00
_cell.angle_gamma   90.00
#
_symmetry.space_group_name_H-M   'P 1'
#
loop_
_entity.id
_entity.type
_entity.pdbx_description
1 polymer ?
#
loop_
_entity_poly.entity_id
_entity_poly.type
_entity_poly.pdbx_seq_one_letter_code
_entity_poly.pdbx_strand_id
1 'polypeptide(L)'
;MQFYIGLHTTVCFRLEEGVAVASNHTDHLFQQQTQSASSWLHTIRLDRLEHHHPVTQRYQFGIPEVRADCICECNAASDKCTAETHQYTQCPEDPNRDFLTSCYRTFLPNQSPIGCPAGSNAKLCCDVKFRPYR
;
A
#
# COMPACT_ATOMS: atom_id res chain seq x y z
N MET A 1 27.41 -34.60 7.22
CA MET A 1 27.18 -34.40 5.77
C MET A 1 26.84 -32.93 5.54
N GLN A 2 27.53 -32.25 4.63
CA GLN A 2 27.23 -30.88 4.22
C GLN A 2 26.93 -30.89 2.71
N PHE A 3 25.93 -30.14 2.28
CA PHE A 3 25.53 -30.03 0.87
C PHE A 3 24.87 -28.68 0.59
N TYR A 4 24.85 -28.29 -0.68
CA TYR A 4 24.11 -27.12 -1.16
C TYR A 4 22.73 -27.57 -1.66
N ILE A 5 21.69 -26.83 -1.30
CA ILE A 5 20.32 -27.05 -1.77
C ILE A 5 19.86 -25.84 -2.56
N GLY A 6 19.34 -26.06 -3.77
CA GLY A 6 18.78 -25.00 -4.60
C GLY A 6 17.38 -24.60 -4.13
N LEU A 7 16.98 -23.35 -4.38
CA LEU A 7 15.61 -22.90 -4.12
C LEU A 7 14.60 -23.78 -4.90
N HIS A 8 13.50 -24.14 -4.25
CA HIS A 8 12.45 -25.05 -4.74
C HIS A 8 12.91 -26.50 -5.02
N THR A 9 14.09 -26.89 -4.55
CA THR A 9 14.56 -28.29 -4.65
C THR A 9 14.34 -29.06 -3.36
N THR A 10 14.28 -30.39 -3.46
CA THR A 10 14.10 -31.31 -2.34
C THR A 10 15.30 -32.26 -2.26
N VAL A 11 15.84 -32.43 -1.06
CA VAL A 11 16.86 -33.43 -0.75
C VAL A 11 16.22 -34.51 0.12
N CYS A 12 16.45 -35.78 -0.24
CA CYS A 12 15.89 -36.93 0.44
C CYS A 12 17.00 -37.80 1.04
N PHE A 13 16.84 -38.29 2.27
CA PHE A 13 17.80 -39.18 2.92
C PHE A 13 17.11 -40.18 3.86
N ARG A 14 17.80 -41.28 4.17
CA ARG A 14 17.39 -42.31 5.13
C ARG A 14 18.42 -42.38 6.25
N LEU A 15 17.96 -42.67 7.46
CA LEU A 15 18.84 -42.98 8.59
C LEU A 15 18.81 -44.49 8.83
N GLU A 16 19.98 -45.09 8.90
CA GLU A 16 20.14 -46.46 9.38
C GLU A 16 20.43 -46.38 10.88
N GLU A 17 19.54 -46.94 11.69
CA GLU A 17 19.79 -47.11 13.12
C GLU A 17 20.84 -48.21 13.24
N GLY A 18 22.04 -47.84 13.70
CA GLY A 18 23.16 -48.77 13.78
C GLY A 18 22.72 -50.02 14.54
N VAL A 19 22.83 -51.19 13.90
CA VAL A 19 22.62 -52.47 14.58
C VAL A 19 23.60 -52.50 15.74
N ALA A 20 23.12 -52.25 16.95
CA ALA A 20 23.92 -52.49 18.14
C ALA A 20 24.16 -53.99 18.19
N VAL A 21 25.31 -54.43 17.66
CA VAL A 21 25.78 -55.79 17.83
C VAL A 21 26.07 -55.94 19.32
N ALA A 22 25.06 -56.35 20.08
CA ALA A 22 25.27 -56.87 21.42
C ALA A 22 26.13 -58.12 21.24
N SER A 23 27.44 -57.99 21.45
CA SER A 23 28.36 -59.12 21.47
C SER A 23 28.11 -59.92 22.74
N ASN A 24 27.06 -60.72 22.75
CA ASN A 24 26.90 -61.76 23.75
C ASN A 24 27.61 -63.01 23.22
N HIS A 25 28.80 -63.23 23.77
CA HIS A 25 29.47 -64.52 23.74
C HIS A 25 28.52 -65.56 24.33
N THR A 26 27.95 -66.44 23.52
CA THR A 26 27.74 -67.86 23.81
C THR A 26 27.15 -68.61 22.61
N ASP A 27 27.53 -69.87 22.57
CA ASP A 27 27.35 -70.91 21.56
C ASP A 27 26.03 -70.94 20.77
N HIS A 28 26.22 -71.30 19.50
CA HIS A 28 25.40 -72.13 18.61
C HIS A 28 23.85 -72.07 18.69
N LEU A 29 23.27 -71.80 17.51
CA LEU A 29 21.86 -71.93 17.10
C LEU A 29 20.94 -70.75 17.47
N PHE A 30 21.03 -69.65 16.72
CA PHE A 30 19.93 -68.69 16.63
C PHE A 30 19.64 -68.32 15.18
N GLN A 31 18.38 -68.58 14.80
CA GLN A 31 17.75 -68.08 13.59
C GLN A 31 18.03 -66.58 13.45
N GLN A 32 18.57 -66.22 12.30
CA GLN A 32 18.81 -64.85 11.90
C GLN A 32 17.44 -64.19 11.62
N GLN A 33 16.71 -63.85 12.68
CA GLN A 33 15.59 -62.91 12.60
C GLN A 33 16.18 -61.55 12.27
N THR A 34 16.27 -61.29 10.96
CA THR A 34 16.45 -59.97 10.39
C THR A 34 15.25 -59.14 10.82
N GLN A 35 15.34 -58.51 12.00
CA GLN A 35 14.46 -57.40 12.33
C GLN A 35 14.68 -56.37 11.22
N SER A 36 13.69 -56.22 10.34
CA SER A 36 13.71 -55.22 9.28
C SER A 36 13.77 -53.86 9.96
N ALA A 37 14.97 -53.26 10.02
CA ALA A 37 15.13 -51.90 10.48
C ALA A 37 14.19 -51.02 9.65
N SER A 38 13.11 -50.53 10.27
CA SER A 38 12.14 -49.68 9.58
C SER A 38 12.79 -48.31 9.38
N SER A 39 13.50 -48.14 8.27
CA SER A 39 14.12 -46.86 7.93
C SER A 39 13.09 -45.93 7.30
N TRP A 40 12.95 -44.72 7.82
CA TRP A 40 12.05 -43.68 7.29
C TRP A 40 12.76 -42.85 6.22
N LEU A 41 12.03 -42.37 5.20
CA LEU A 41 12.56 -41.43 4.20
C LEU A 41 12.30 -39.99 4.66
N HIS A 42 13.36 -39.26 4.96
CA HIS A 42 13.32 -37.84 5.31
C HIS A 42 13.47 -36.97 4.07
N THR A 43 12.74 -35.87 4.00
CA THR A 43 12.79 -34.92 2.88
C THR A 43 12.92 -33.49 3.39
N ILE A 44 13.95 -32.77 2.93
CA ILE A 44 14.13 -31.33 3.19
C ILE A 44 13.88 -30.60 1.88
N ARG A 45 12.92 -29.68 1.87
CA ARG A 45 12.59 -28.87 0.70
C ARG A 45 12.83 -27.40 1.01
N LEU A 46 13.61 -26.72 0.17
CA LEU A 46 13.78 -25.27 0.28
C LEU A 46 12.60 -24.59 -0.41
N ASP A 47 11.55 -24.28 0.36
CA ASP A 47 10.27 -23.81 -0.18
C ASP A 47 10.30 -22.35 -0.62
N ARG A 48 10.82 -21.47 0.23
CA ARG A 48 10.78 -20.02 0.02
C ARG A 48 12.08 -19.35 0.43
N LEU A 49 12.36 -18.26 -0.25
CA LEU A 49 13.39 -17.30 0.10
C LEU A 49 12.69 -15.93 0.21
N GLU A 50 12.56 -15.42 1.42
CA GLU A 50 11.81 -14.18 1.69
C GLU A 50 12.75 -13.10 2.22
N HIS A 51 12.64 -11.90 1.66
CA HIS A 51 13.23 -10.69 2.25
C HIS A 51 12.16 -9.96 3.06
N HIS A 52 12.43 -9.75 4.35
CA HIS A 52 11.53 -9.06 5.25
C HIS A 52 11.90 -7.58 5.31
N HIS A 53 11.19 -6.77 4.52
CA HIS A 53 11.40 -5.34 4.47
C HIS A 53 10.67 -4.64 5.63
N PRO A 54 11.36 -3.87 6.49
CA PRO A 54 10.70 -3.10 7.53
C PRO A 54 9.90 -1.97 6.89
N VAL A 55 8.64 -1.81 7.29
CA VAL A 55 7.82 -0.70 6.82
C VAL A 55 7.97 0.48 7.78
N THR A 56 8.70 1.51 7.34
CA THR A 56 8.95 2.73 8.13
C THR A 56 7.84 3.76 8.01
N GLN A 57 7.06 3.72 6.93
CA GLN A 57 5.95 4.67 6.66
C GLN A 57 4.80 3.98 5.93
N ARG A 58 3.57 4.36 6.27
CA ARG A 58 2.33 3.92 5.60
C ARG A 58 1.33 5.07 5.57
N TYR A 59 0.72 5.31 4.41
CA TYR A 59 -0.41 6.22 4.26
C TYR A 59 -1.33 5.71 3.15
N GLN A 60 -2.62 6.04 3.25
CA GLN A 60 -3.62 5.73 2.25
C GLN A 60 -3.89 6.97 1.40
N PHE A 61 -3.87 6.82 0.08
CA PHE A 61 -4.16 7.89 -0.86
C PHE A 61 -5.08 7.38 -1.97
N GLY A 62 -5.68 8.30 -2.72
CA GLY A 62 -6.52 8.01 -3.87
C GLY A 62 -6.31 9.03 -4.97
N ILE A 63 -6.87 8.76 -6.15
CA ILE A 63 -6.84 9.69 -7.29
C ILE A 63 -8.07 10.60 -7.21
N PRO A 64 -7.93 11.93 -7.19
CA PRO A 64 -9.07 12.81 -7.18
C PRO A 64 -9.54 13.14 -8.60
N GLU A 65 -10.86 13.14 -8.81
CA GLU A 65 -11.49 13.91 -9.87
C GLU A 65 -11.66 15.35 -9.40
N VAL A 66 -11.23 16.29 -10.23
CA VAL A 66 -11.13 17.71 -9.87
C VAL A 66 -12.09 18.52 -10.72
N ARG A 67 -12.91 19.35 -10.05
CA ARG A 67 -13.79 20.32 -10.69
C ARG A 67 -13.59 21.70 -10.08
N ALA A 68 -13.39 22.71 -10.91
CA ALA A 68 -13.29 24.10 -10.50
C ALA A 68 -14.48 24.90 -11.04
N ASP A 69 -15.28 25.46 -10.14
CA ASP A 69 -16.37 26.38 -10.49
C ASP A 69 -15.95 27.79 -10.06
N CYS A 70 -15.89 28.76 -10.99
CA CYS A 70 -15.36 30.10 -10.72
C CYS A 70 -16.38 31.20 -11.03
N ILE A 71 -16.32 32.30 -10.27
CA ILE A 71 -17.09 33.54 -10.48
C ILE A 71 -16.14 34.74 -10.64
N CYS A 72 -16.44 35.62 -11.59
CA CYS A 72 -15.70 36.85 -11.82
C CYS A 72 -16.51 38.06 -11.35
N GLU A 73 -15.86 39.00 -10.68
CA GLU A 73 -16.42 40.26 -10.24
C GLU A 73 -15.60 41.40 -10.83
N CYS A 74 -16.26 42.26 -11.62
CA CYS A 74 -15.61 43.39 -12.30
C CYS A 74 -15.25 44.50 -11.31
N ASN A 75 -16.02 44.67 -10.23
CA ASN A 75 -15.76 45.71 -9.24
C ASN A 75 -14.82 45.20 -8.14
N ALA A 76 -13.58 45.67 -8.12
CA ALA A 76 -12.59 45.35 -7.09
C ALA A 76 -13.12 45.59 -5.65
N ALA A 77 -13.91 46.65 -5.47
CA ALA A 77 -14.47 47.06 -4.18
C ALA A 77 -15.78 46.34 -3.80
N SER A 78 -16.27 45.41 -4.63
CA SER A 78 -17.45 44.60 -4.30
C SER A 78 -17.18 43.73 -3.07
N ASP A 79 -18.18 43.56 -2.21
CA ASP A 79 -18.11 42.61 -1.09
C ASP A 79 -18.22 41.15 -1.55
N LYS A 80 -18.55 40.93 -2.84
CA LYS A 80 -18.49 39.62 -3.47
C LYS A 80 -17.07 39.31 -3.91
N CYS A 81 -16.70 38.03 -3.80
CA CYS A 81 -15.38 37.53 -4.18
C CYS A 81 -14.24 38.32 -3.49
N THR A 82 -14.02 38.07 -2.20
CA THR A 82 -13.00 38.74 -1.40
C THR A 82 -11.95 37.75 -0.90
N ALA A 83 -10.78 38.29 -0.51
CA ALA A 83 -9.74 37.51 0.16
C ALA A 83 -10.28 36.81 1.42
N GLU A 84 -11.06 37.53 2.23
CA GLU A 84 -11.66 36.97 3.45
C GLU A 84 -12.53 35.73 3.18
N THR A 85 -13.27 35.73 2.08
CA THR A 85 -14.23 34.66 1.77
C THR A 85 -13.64 33.50 0.97
N HIS A 86 -12.50 33.69 0.29
CA HIS A 86 -11.96 32.72 -0.68
C HIS A 86 -10.45 32.46 -0.60
N GLN A 87 -9.69 33.18 0.23
CA GLN A 87 -8.25 32.94 0.40
C GLN A 87 -7.99 31.99 1.58
N TYR A 88 -7.28 30.88 1.32
CA TYR A 88 -6.88 29.88 2.33
C TYR A 88 -8.03 29.31 3.17
N THR A 89 -9.21 29.17 2.58
CA THR A 89 -10.41 28.69 3.27
C THR A 89 -11.08 27.54 2.52
N GLN A 90 -11.88 26.76 3.26
CA GLN A 90 -12.73 25.73 2.69
C GLN A 90 -14.05 26.31 2.21
N CYS A 91 -14.69 25.62 1.27
CA CYS A 91 -16.06 25.97 0.90
C CYS A 91 -16.98 25.73 2.11
N PRO A 92 -18.04 26.54 2.30
CA PRO A 92 -18.99 26.36 3.39
C PRO A 92 -19.61 24.96 3.34
N GLU A 93 -20.09 24.49 4.50
CA GLU A 93 -20.83 23.25 4.57
C GLU A 93 -22.15 23.39 3.80
N ASP A 94 -22.39 22.45 2.89
CA ASP A 94 -23.63 22.34 2.16
C ASP A 94 -24.24 20.97 2.53
N PRO A 95 -25.44 20.94 3.13
CA PRO A 95 -26.07 19.68 3.57
C PRO A 95 -26.38 18.73 2.41
N ASN A 96 -26.38 19.21 1.16
CA ASN A 96 -26.56 18.38 -0.04
C ASN A 96 -25.23 17.96 -0.68
N ARG A 97 -24.08 18.39 -0.15
CA ARG A 97 -22.77 18.03 -0.70
C ARG A 97 -22.48 16.56 -0.41
N ASP A 98 -21.96 15.87 -1.42
CA ASP A 98 -21.41 14.53 -1.23
C ASP A 98 -20.34 14.57 -0.15
N PHE A 99 -20.51 13.72 0.88
CA PHE A 99 -19.61 13.61 2.03
C PHE A 99 -18.16 13.31 1.61
N LEU A 100 -17.96 12.63 0.48
CA LEU A 100 -16.63 12.31 -0.04
C LEU A 100 -15.96 13.48 -0.78
N THR A 101 -16.67 14.59 -0.98
CA THR A 101 -16.16 15.76 -1.70
C THR A 101 -15.51 16.75 -0.74
N SER A 102 -14.20 16.92 -0.87
CA SER A 102 -13.45 18.01 -0.27
C SER A 102 -13.51 19.24 -1.17
N CYS A 103 -13.68 20.44 -0.60
CA CYS A 103 -13.81 21.68 -1.38
C CYS A 103 -12.98 22.80 -0.77
N TYR A 104 -12.13 23.42 -1.58
CA TYR A 104 -11.22 24.49 -1.18
C TYR A 104 -11.40 25.70 -2.07
N ARG A 105 -11.24 26.89 -1.50
CA ARG A 105 -11.40 28.15 -2.23
C ARG A 105 -10.07 28.77 -2.63
N THR A 106 -10.10 29.46 -3.75
CA THR A 106 -8.96 30.28 -4.22
C THR A 106 -9.43 31.67 -4.61
N PHE A 107 -8.65 32.68 -4.25
CA PHE A 107 -8.86 34.08 -4.60
C PHE A 107 -7.77 34.56 -5.57
N LEU A 108 -8.18 35.08 -6.73
CA LEU A 108 -7.29 35.60 -7.76
C LEU A 108 -7.65 37.07 -8.07
N PRO A 109 -6.99 38.05 -7.42
CA PRO A 109 -7.20 39.46 -7.71
C PRO A 109 -6.53 39.87 -9.04
N ASN A 110 -6.67 41.15 -9.41
CA ASN A 110 -5.93 41.80 -10.50
C ASN A 110 -6.12 41.13 -11.88
N GLN A 111 -7.34 40.68 -12.16
CA GLN A 111 -7.69 40.11 -13.46
C GLN A 111 -7.85 41.21 -14.52
N SER A 112 -7.55 40.86 -15.77
CA SER A 112 -7.81 41.75 -16.92
C SER A 112 -9.31 42.06 -17.04
N PRO A 113 -9.72 43.32 -17.26
CA PRO A 113 -11.13 43.73 -17.28
C PRO A 113 -11.84 43.40 -18.61
N ILE A 114 -11.66 42.19 -19.14
CA ILE A 114 -12.29 41.75 -20.39
C ILE A 114 -13.80 41.60 -20.12
N GLY A 115 -14.62 42.38 -20.83
CA GLY A 115 -16.08 42.40 -20.63
C GLY A 115 -16.55 43.29 -19.46
N CYS A 116 -15.63 43.97 -18.78
CA CYS A 116 -15.92 44.92 -17.70
C CYS A 116 -15.78 46.38 -18.18
N PRO A 117 -16.28 47.38 -17.43
CA PRO A 117 -16.04 48.79 -17.73
C PRO A 117 -14.54 49.13 -17.77
N ALA A 118 -14.16 50.08 -18.64
CA ALA A 118 -12.77 50.52 -18.77
C ALA A 118 -12.24 51.07 -17.44
N GLY A 119 -11.02 50.68 -17.06
CA GLY A 119 -10.39 51.07 -15.80
C GLY A 119 -10.81 50.25 -14.58
N SER A 120 -11.63 49.21 -14.75
CA SER A 120 -11.93 48.25 -13.68
C SER A 120 -10.77 47.29 -13.43
N ASN A 121 -10.65 46.83 -12.19
CA ASN A 121 -9.75 45.76 -11.78
C ASN A 121 -10.58 44.57 -11.32
N ALA A 122 -10.74 43.59 -12.21
CA ALA A 122 -11.57 42.43 -11.92
C ALA A 122 -10.89 41.47 -10.94
N LYS A 123 -11.67 40.63 -10.29
CA LYS A 123 -11.21 39.58 -9.37
C LYS A 123 -12.01 38.30 -9.60
N LEU A 124 -11.34 37.16 -9.47
CA LEU A 124 -11.88 35.83 -9.73
C LEU A 124 -11.81 34.99 -8.45
N CYS A 125 -12.90 34.29 -8.15
CA CYS A 125 -12.99 33.38 -7.01
C CYS A 125 -13.45 32.02 -7.49
N CYS A 126 -12.82 30.96 -6.98
CA CYS A 126 -13.16 29.60 -7.39
C CYS A 126 -13.39 28.70 -6.18
N ASP A 127 -14.33 27.76 -6.34
CA ASP A 127 -14.51 26.59 -5.50
C ASP A 127 -13.87 25.39 -6.24
N VAL A 128 -12.81 24.82 -5.67
CA VAL A 128 -12.08 23.66 -6.20
C VAL A 128 -12.49 22.42 -5.43
N LYS A 129 -13.24 21.55 -6.09
CA LYS A 129 -13.83 20.32 -5.54
C LYS A 129 -13.00 19.11 -5.93
N PHE A 130 -12.73 18.25 -4.96
CA PHE A 130 -12.00 17.01 -5.09
C PHE A 130 -12.89 15.86 -4.62
N ARG A 131 -13.19 14.92 -5.50
CA ARG A 131 -13.85 13.65 -5.13
C ARG A 131 -12.96 12.47 -5.49
N PRO A 132 -12.98 11.35 -4.75
CA PRO A 132 -12.28 10.14 -5.17
C PRO A 132 -12.79 9.65 -6.53
N TYR A 133 -11.88 9.52 -7.51
CA TYR A 133 -12.18 9.00 -8.83
C TYR A 133 -12.35 7.48 -8.80
N ARG A 134 -13.43 7.00 -9.42
CA ARG A 134 -13.69 5.61 -9.80
C ARG A 134 -14.43 5.57 -11.12
#